data_AF-A0A7I8DMV5-F1
#
_entry.id   AF-A0A7I8DMV5-F1
#
_cell.length_a   1.000
_cell.length_b   1.000
_cell.length_c   1.000
_cell.angle_alpha   90.00
_cell.angle_beta   90.00
_cell.angle_gamma   90.00
#
_symmetry.space_group_name_H-M   'P 1'
#
loop_
_entity.id
_entity.type
_entity.pdbx_description
1 polymer ?
#
loop_
_entity_poly.entity_id
_entity_poly.type
_entity_poly.pdbx_seq_one_letter_code
_entity_poly.pdbx_strand_id
1 'polypeptide(L)'
;MTKGRKTTFDERVDIVQYCIAHEHNYSETAEKYQVSYQQARNYTVKYEKHGVDGLQDNRGHRISEEEMSELERLRAENKILQAEKQHAEMEVSFLKKIAEIERRQG
;
A
#
# COMPACT_ATOMS: atom_id res chain seq x y z
N MET A 1 7.46 -0.93 -24.74
CA MET A 1 6.63 -0.94 -23.51
C MET A 1 6.24 -2.37 -23.22
N THR A 2 6.79 -2.97 -22.17
CA THR A 2 6.36 -4.30 -21.73
C THR A 2 4.92 -4.21 -21.26
N LYS A 3 4.04 -5.08 -21.77
CA LYS A 3 2.69 -5.22 -21.22
C LYS A 3 2.85 -5.62 -19.76
N GLY A 4 2.52 -4.71 -18.85
CA GLY A 4 2.52 -5.01 -17.41
C GLY A 4 1.57 -6.17 -17.09
N ARG A 5 1.87 -6.92 -16.03
CA ARG A 5 1.02 -8.02 -15.55
C ARG A 5 -0.39 -7.48 -15.30
N LYS A 6 -1.42 -8.21 -15.71
CA LYS A 6 -2.80 -7.90 -15.30
C LYS A 6 -2.95 -8.23 -13.82
N THR A 7 -3.38 -7.25 -13.02
CA THR A 7 -3.66 -7.41 -11.58
C THR A 7 -5.11 -7.09 -11.29
N THR A 8 -5.70 -7.84 -10.36
CA THR A 8 -7.03 -7.57 -9.81
C THR A 8 -6.99 -6.37 -8.87
N PHE A 9 -8.15 -5.88 -8.46
CA PHE A 9 -8.25 -4.81 -7.48
C PHE A 9 -7.67 -5.23 -6.11
N ASP A 10 -8.04 -6.41 -5.61
CA ASP A 10 -7.53 -6.92 -4.34
C ASP A 10 -6.00 -7.10 -4.37
N GLU A 11 -5.45 -7.60 -5.47
CA GLU A 11 -3.99 -7.69 -5.64
C GLU A 11 -3.33 -6.30 -5.55
N ARG A 12 -3.96 -5.25 -6.09
CA ARG A 12 -3.43 -3.87 -6.01
C ARG A 12 -3.48 -3.34 -4.58
N VAL A 13 -4.54 -3.63 -3.82
CA VAL A 13 -4.65 -3.29 -2.40
C VAL A 13 -3.51 -3.96 -1.61
N ASP A 14 -3.29 -5.25 -1.85
CA ASP A 14 -2.21 -6.00 -1.20
C ASP A 14 -0.82 -5.47 -1.55
N ILE A 15 -0.60 -5.14 -2.83
CA ILE A 15 0.66 -4.53 -3.30
C ILE A 15 0.93 -3.21 -2.57
N VAL A 16 -0.07 -2.33 -2.47
CA VAL A 16 0.09 -1.03 -1.82
C VAL A 16 0.32 -1.18 -0.32
N GLN A 17 -0.46 -2.03 0.34
CA GLN A 17 -0.30 -2.32 1.77
C GLN A 17 1.12 -2.83 2.06
N TYR A 18 1.61 -3.78 1.26
CA TYR A 18 2.96 -4.30 1.41
C TYR A 18 4.00 -3.20 1.19
N CYS A 19 3.84 -2.40 0.14
CA CYS A 19 4.76 -1.33 -0.20
C CYS A 19 4.90 -0.29 0.93
N ILE A 20 3.79 0.12 1.53
CA ILE A 20 3.78 1.05 2.67
C ILE A 20 4.43 0.43 3.91
N ALA A 21 4.14 -0.84 4.18
CA ALA A 21 4.73 -1.55 5.32
C ALA A 21 6.26 -1.74 5.20
N HIS A 22 6.82 -1.64 4.00
CA HIS A 22 8.24 -1.83 3.70
C HIS A 22 8.88 -0.52 3.20
N GLU A 23 8.52 0.62 3.80
CA GLU A 23 9.15 1.93 3.55
C GLU A 23 9.18 2.33 2.06
N HIS A 24 8.09 2.06 1.35
CA HIS A 24 7.95 2.32 -0.09
C HIS A 24 9.00 1.62 -0.94
N ASN A 25 9.49 0.45 -0.51
CA ASN A 25 10.42 -0.37 -1.29
C ASN A 25 9.73 -0.99 -2.51
N TYR A 26 9.67 -0.22 -3.60
CA TYR A 26 9.05 -0.63 -4.85
C TYR A 26 9.77 -1.79 -5.53
N SER A 27 11.08 -1.92 -5.34
CA SER A 27 11.88 -3.02 -5.93
C SER A 27 11.49 -4.36 -5.32
N GLU A 28 11.50 -4.44 -3.99
CA GLU A 28 11.10 -5.64 -3.26
C GLU A 28 9.62 -5.97 -3.49
N THR A 29 8.76 -4.96 -3.49
CA THR A 29 7.34 -5.13 -3.77
C THR A 29 7.11 -5.69 -5.18
N ALA A 30 7.83 -5.17 -6.17
CA ALA A 30 7.75 -5.64 -7.55
C ALA A 30 8.16 -7.10 -7.69
N GLU A 31 9.25 -7.50 -7.03
CA GLU A 31 9.71 -8.88 -7.00
C GLU A 31 8.69 -9.80 -6.29
N LYS A 32 8.18 -9.40 -5.12
CA LYS A 32 7.23 -10.22 -4.35
C LYS A 32 5.94 -10.51 -5.11
N TYR A 33 5.37 -9.49 -5.76
CA TYR A 33 4.09 -9.62 -6.47
C TYR A 33 4.26 -9.93 -7.96
N GLN A 34 5.50 -10.06 -8.44
CA GLN A 34 5.83 -10.31 -9.86
C GLN A 34 5.14 -9.28 -10.78
N VAL A 35 5.18 -8.02 -10.37
CA VAL A 35 4.72 -6.86 -11.14
C VAL A 35 5.93 -6.02 -11.52
N SER A 36 5.81 -5.14 -12.52
CA SER A 36 6.92 -4.24 -12.79
C SER A 36 7.11 -3.21 -11.66
N TYR A 37 8.33 -2.73 -11.47
CA TYR A 37 8.64 -1.61 -10.57
C TYR A 37 7.68 -0.42 -10.79
N GLN A 38 7.43 -0.11 -12.07
CA GLN A 38 6.52 0.97 -12.45
C GLN A 38 5.07 0.69 -12.05
N GLN A 39 4.61 -0.57 -12.05
CA GLN A 39 3.29 -0.93 -11.57
C GLN A 39 3.19 -0.75 -10.05
N ALA A 40 4.15 -1.30 -9.28
CA ALA A 40 4.18 -1.15 -7.83
C ALA A 40 4.13 0.34 -7.44
N ARG A 41 5.02 1.16 -8.01
CA ARG A 41 5.03 2.61 -7.78
C ARG A 41 3.72 3.29 -8.19
N ASN A 42 3.15 2.95 -9.35
CA ASN A 42 1.92 3.58 -9.82
C ASN A 42 0.72 3.25 -8.94
N TYR A 43 0.63 2.04 -8.38
CA TYR A 43 -0.44 1.70 -7.44
C TYR A 43 -0.29 2.51 -6.15
N THR A 44 0.91 2.56 -5.56
CA THR A 44 1.17 3.32 -4.33
C THR A 44 0.87 4.80 -4.51
N VAL A 45 1.37 5.43 -5.58
CA VAL A 45 1.13 6.87 -5.84
C VAL A 45 -0.35 7.17 -6.09
N LYS A 46 -1.08 6.28 -6.75
CA LYS A 46 -2.52 6.45 -6.96
C LYS A 46 -3.29 6.33 -5.65
N TYR A 47 -2.91 5.39 -4.79
CA TYR A 47 -3.48 5.24 -3.47
C TYR A 47 -3.23 6.49 -2.61
N GLU A 48 -2.00 7.01 -2.55
CA GLU A 48 -1.69 8.21 -1.78
C GLU A 48 -2.52 9.43 -2.22
N LYS A 49 -2.84 9.53 -3.51
CA LYS A 49 -3.58 10.66 -4.07
C LYS A 49 -5.09 10.52 -3.97
N HIS A 50 -5.61 9.30 -4.13
CA HIS A 50 -7.04 9.05 -4.36
C HIS A 50 -7.62 7.98 -3.42
N GLY A 51 -6.84 7.51 -2.45
CA GLY A 51 -7.19 6.37 -1.61
C GLY A 51 -7.42 5.10 -2.42
N VAL A 52 -8.19 4.21 -1.83
CA VAL A 52 -8.57 2.91 -2.39
C VAL A 52 -9.23 3.04 -3.78
N ASP A 53 -10.02 4.09 -4.02
CA ASP A 53 -10.69 4.36 -5.30
C ASP A 53 -9.67 4.57 -6.44
N GLY A 54 -8.48 5.08 -6.12
CA GLY A 54 -7.38 5.25 -7.07
C GLY A 54 -6.89 3.93 -7.66
N LEU A 55 -7.14 2.80 -7.00
CA LEU A 55 -6.68 1.47 -7.44
C LEU A 55 -7.64 0.79 -8.42
N GLN A 56 -8.87 1.29 -8.56
CA GLN A 56 -9.83 0.78 -9.53
C GLN A 56 -9.38 1.06 -10.98
N ASP A 57 -9.65 0.11 -11.88
CA ASP A 57 -9.34 0.25 -13.30
C ASP A 57 -10.49 0.88 -14.07
N ASN A 58 -10.43 2.21 -14.26
CA ASN A 58 -11.48 2.96 -14.96
C ASN A 58 -11.22 3.10 -16.47
N ARG A 59 -10.31 2.30 -17.06
CA ARG A 59 -9.97 2.43 -18.47
C ARG A 59 -11.06 1.80 -19.36
N GLY A 60 -11.87 2.65 -20.00
CA GLY A 60 -12.78 2.26 -21.08
C GLY A 60 -14.10 1.62 -20.64
N HIS A 61 -14.39 1.58 -19.34
CA HIS A 61 -15.70 1.21 -18.80
C HIS A 61 -16.26 2.38 -18.00
N ARG A 62 -17.44 2.85 -18.44
CA ARG A 62 -18.31 3.68 -17.61
C ARG A 62 -18.79 2.74 -16.50
N ILE A 63 -18.38 3.02 -15.27
CA ILE A 63 -18.69 2.26 -14.06
C ILE A 63 -20.20 1.90 -14.09
N SER A 64 -20.52 0.60 -14.12
CA SER A 64 -21.87 0.14 -13.79
C SER A 64 -22.05 0.29 -12.28
N GLU A 65 -23.24 0.67 -11.84
CA GLU A 65 -23.65 0.98 -10.45
C GLU A 65 -23.47 -0.18 -9.44
N GLU A 66 -22.81 -1.26 -9.84
CA GLU A 66 -22.34 -2.37 -8.99
C GLU A 66 -20.95 -2.05 -8.42
N GLU A 67 -20.81 -0.81 -7.96
CA GLU A 67 -19.70 -0.34 -7.15
C GLU A 67 -19.54 -1.29 -5.96
N MET A 68 -18.30 -1.74 -5.69
CA MET A 68 -17.96 -2.49 -4.47
C MET A 68 -18.82 -2.01 -3.30
N SER A 69 -19.46 -2.96 -2.60
CA SER A 69 -20.27 -2.61 -1.43
C SER A 69 -19.43 -1.71 -0.53
N GLU A 70 -20.01 -0.65 0.03
CA GLU A 70 -19.32 0.26 0.96
C GLU A 70 -18.48 -0.50 2.01
N LEU A 71 -18.95 -1.68 2.41
CA LEU A 71 -18.23 -2.63 3.28
C LEU A 71 -16.89 -3.12 2.71
N GLU A 72 -16.81 -3.47 1.43
CA GLU A 72 -15.57 -3.93 0.78
C GLU A 72 -14.56 -2.79 0.68
N ARG A 73 -15.02 -1.58 0.32
CA ARG A 73 -14.20 -0.37 0.33
C ARG A 73 -13.66 -0.08 1.73
N LEU A 74 -14.53 -0.08 2.74
CA LEU A 74 -14.14 0.14 4.13
C LEU A 74 -13.17 -0.93 4.64
N ARG A 75 -13.33 -2.19 4.23
CA ARG A 75 -12.38 -3.27 4.56
C ARG A 75 -11.01 -3.05 3.94
N ALA A 76 -10.95 -2.65 2.66
CA ALA A 76 -9.70 -2.34 1.98
C ALA A 76 -8.98 -1.15 2.65
N GLU A 77 -9.71 -0.09 2.97
CA GLU A 77 -9.17 1.08 3.67
C GLU A 77 -8.68 0.72 5.08
N ASN A 78 -9.46 -0.06 5.84
CA ASN A 78 -9.07 -0.50 7.17
C ASN A 78 -7.78 -1.34 7.13
N LYS A 79 -7.63 -2.19 6.11
CA LYS A 79 -6.43 -3.03 5.93
C LYS A 79 -5.18 -2.18 5.70
N ILE A 80 -5.27 -1.11 4.93
CA ILE A 80 -4.12 -0.23 4.69
C ILE A 80 -3.83 0.65 5.92
N LEU A 81 -4.85 1.21 6.56
CA LEU A 81 -4.70 1.97 7.81
C LEU A 81 -4.05 1.15 8.93
N GLN A 82 -4.35 -0.15 9.01
CA GLN A 82 -3.69 -1.04 9.97
C GLN A 82 -2.19 -1.18 9.68
N ALA A 83 -1.78 -1.25 8.41
CA ALA A 83 -0.36 -1.31 8.05
C ALA A 83 0.38 -0.01 8.37
N GLU A 84 -0.22 1.15 8.06
CA GLU A 84 0.32 2.46 8.42
C GLU A 84 0.48 2.60 9.94
N LYS A 85 -0.54 2.18 10.70
CA LYS A 85 -0.50 2.19 12.16
C LYS A 85 0.61 1.29 12.71
N GLN A 86 0.75 0.06 12.19
CA GLN A 86 1.82 -0.85 12.60
C GLN A 86 3.21 -0.26 12.33
N HIS A 87 3.40 0.35 11.15
CA HIS A 87 4.65 1.02 10.81
C HIS A 87 4.98 2.15 11.78
N ALA A 88 4.01 3.04 12.06
CA ALA A 88 4.20 4.14 13.00
C ALA A 88 4.48 3.64 14.44
N GLU A 89 3.82 2.57 14.88
CA GLU A 89 4.07 1.96 16.19
C GLU A 89 5.49 1.37 16.28
N MET A 90 5.99 0.74 15.22
CA MET A 90 7.36 0.25 15.14
C MET A 90 8.36 1.41 15.22
N GLU A 91 8.18 2.48 14.46
CA GLU A 91 9.03 3.68 14.49
C GLU A 91 9.08 4.31 15.89
N VAL A 92 7.92 4.48 16.53
CA VAL A 92 7.83 5.00 17.91
C VAL A 92 8.57 4.09 18.90
N SER A 93 8.42 2.77 18.77
CA SER A 93 9.11 1.81 19.65
C SER A 93 10.64 1.86 19.48
N PHE A 94 11.11 2.00 18.25
CA PHE A 94 12.52 2.11 17.93
C PHE A 94 13.14 3.38 18.53
N LEU A 95 12.47 4.52 18.39
CA LEU A 95 12.89 5.80 18.98
C LEU A 95 12.97 5.73 20.51
N LYS A 96 11.98 5.11 21.17
CA LYS A 96 12.02 4.89 22.63
C LYS A 96 13.24 4.07 23.05
N LYS A 97 13.63 3.08 22.24
CA LYS A 97 14.79 2.23 22.54
C LYS A 97 16.11 3.00 22.40
N ILE A 98 16.26 3.84 21.38
CA ILE A 98 17.42 4.73 21.22
C ILE A 98 17.55 5.65 22.44
N ALA A 99 16.48 6.35 22.82
CA ALA A 99 16.51 7.27 23.96
C ALA A 99 16.84 6.57 25.29
N GLU A 100 16.48 5.28 25.45
CA GLU A 100 16.88 4.48 26.61
C GLU A 100 18.38 4.17 26.61
N ILE A 101 18.97 3.86 25.45
CA ILE A 101 20.41 3.58 25.31
C ILE A 101 21.22 4.84 25.60
N GLU A 102 20.83 5.98 25.03
CA GLU A 102 21.50 7.27 25.26
C GLU A 102 21.50 7.65 26.75
N ARG A 103 20.38 7.45 27.45
CA ARG A 103 20.29 7.66 28.92
C ARG A 103 21.15 6.73 29.76
N ARG A 104 21.58 5.59 29.23
CA ARG A 104 22.48 4.64 29.92
C ARG A 104 23.95 4.93 29.65
N GLN A 105 24.24 5.64 28.57
CA GLN A 105 25.60 5.96 28.12
C GLN A 105 26.08 7.35 28.56
N GLY A 106 25.15 8.28 28.83
CA GLY A 106 25.43 9.54 29.53
C GLY A 106 25.31 9.40 31.04
#